data_AF-A0A2G3PFQ1-F1
#
_entry.id   AF-A0A2G3PFQ1-F1
#
_cell.length_a   1.000
_cell.length_b   1.000
_cell.length_c   1.000
_cell.angle_alpha   90.00
_cell.angle_beta   90.00
_cell.angle_gamma   90.00
#
_symmetry.space_group_name_H-M   'P 1'
#
loop_
_entity.id
_entity.type
_entity.pdbx_description
1 polymer ?
#
loop_
_entity_poly.entity_id
_entity_poly.type
_entity_poly.pdbx_seq_one_letter_code
_entity_poly.pdbx_strand_id
1 'polypeptide(L)'
;MTYISNDAVVEALHATRLAPVLHRLGDDLLTADELAEVERYTVLAESAEQTARAYELRRIANAQELAADLVDSGTAVDEAMLTGAAKRMAAIDDVHLIAKSVYAEATRKARAVAFANVKDVPRIVTSRYNTIAAELDQIGPKLANVKTAQQAIESGKTEEWQRVSELQETYKALSRFITELRSRGLIPKARLQGQEGAHWNFVLPVNTFEFQNAARANDDGRASFLLNMKRKPWVPDSEHEAESVRVSWDKGNVEEVTAA
;
A
#
# COMPACT_ATOMS: atom_id res chain seq x y z
N MET A 1 -4.30 -12.49 19.65
CA MET A 1 -5.65 -12.97 19.33
C MET A 1 -6.40 -11.79 18.74
N THR A 2 -6.63 -11.77 17.42
CA THR A 2 -7.40 -10.73 16.72
C THR A 2 -8.87 -11.12 16.79
N TYR A 3 -9.71 -10.26 17.39
CA TYR A 3 -11.11 -10.57 17.72
C TYR A 3 -12.09 -10.34 16.56
N ILE A 4 -11.64 -9.59 15.57
CA ILE A 4 -12.33 -9.30 14.32
C ILE A 4 -11.60 -10.12 13.25
N SER A 5 -12.34 -10.71 12.30
CA SER A 5 -11.74 -11.68 11.36
C SER A 5 -10.49 -11.10 10.70
N ASN A 6 -9.47 -11.95 10.53
CA ASN A 6 -8.20 -11.53 9.94
C ASN A 6 -8.41 -10.76 8.64
N ASP A 7 -9.39 -11.15 7.81
CA ASP A 7 -9.68 -10.48 6.53
C ASP A 7 -10.15 -9.04 6.70
N ALA A 8 -11.05 -8.74 7.64
CA ALA A 8 -11.50 -7.38 7.89
C ALA A 8 -10.36 -6.53 8.47
N VAL A 9 -9.54 -7.12 9.36
CA VAL A 9 -8.39 -6.44 9.97
C VAL A 9 -7.32 -6.09 8.94
N VAL A 10 -7.04 -7.05 8.08
CA VAL A 10 -6.17 -6.89 6.93
C VAL A 10 -6.74 -5.79 6.02
N GLU A 11 -8.03 -5.83 5.66
CA GLU A 11 -8.68 -4.81 4.82
C GLU A 11 -8.68 -3.37 5.40
N ALA A 12 -8.82 -3.18 6.71
CA ALA A 12 -8.78 -1.84 7.31
C ALA A 12 -7.36 -1.27 7.34
N LEU A 13 -6.39 -2.07 7.79
CA LEU A 13 -4.96 -1.73 7.76
C LEU A 13 -4.50 -1.29 6.36
N HIS A 14 -5.16 -1.81 5.34
CA HIS A 14 -4.86 -1.53 3.95
C HIS A 14 -5.33 -0.16 3.46
N ALA A 15 -6.57 0.23 3.76
CA ALA A 15 -7.08 1.57 3.42
C ALA A 15 -6.27 2.65 4.15
N THR A 16 -5.94 2.41 5.42
CA THR A 16 -5.16 3.34 6.25
C THR A 16 -3.70 3.46 5.80
N ARG A 17 -3.05 2.36 5.38
CA ARG A 17 -1.65 2.42 4.89
C ARG A 17 -1.53 3.12 3.53
N LEU A 18 -2.55 3.02 2.70
CA LEU A 18 -2.55 3.58 1.34
C LEU A 18 -3.01 5.04 1.30
N ALA A 19 -3.89 5.49 2.19
CA ALA A 19 -4.42 6.86 2.19
C ALA A 19 -3.35 7.96 2.30
N PRO A 20 -2.33 7.87 3.18
CA PRO A 20 -1.24 8.84 3.22
C PRO A 20 -0.34 8.81 1.98
N VAL A 21 -0.34 7.70 1.23
CA VAL A 21 0.39 7.59 -0.03
C VAL A 21 -0.43 8.24 -1.14
N LEU A 22 -1.73 7.95 -1.21
CA LEU A 22 -2.68 8.56 -2.15
C LEU A 22 -2.70 10.10 -2.03
N HIS A 23 -2.75 10.63 -0.81
CA HIS A 23 -2.68 12.08 -0.57
C HIS A 23 -1.34 12.69 -1.02
N ARG A 24 -0.22 12.01 -0.75
CA ARG A 24 1.12 12.48 -1.17
C ARG A 24 1.34 12.47 -2.69
N LEU A 25 0.59 11.66 -3.44
CA LEU A 25 0.64 11.63 -4.90
C LEU A 25 -0.12 12.80 -5.55
N GLY A 26 -0.76 13.63 -4.73
CA GLY A 26 -1.40 14.88 -5.09
C GLY A 26 -2.87 14.90 -4.65
N ASP A 27 -3.41 16.11 -4.48
CA ASP A 27 -4.84 16.35 -4.22
C ASP A 27 -5.76 15.75 -5.30
N ASP A 28 -5.19 15.30 -6.44
CA ASP A 28 -5.88 14.69 -7.57
C ASP A 28 -6.42 13.28 -7.29
N LEU A 29 -5.89 12.56 -6.30
CA LEU A 29 -6.33 11.20 -5.95
C LEU A 29 -7.12 11.15 -4.65
N LEU A 30 -6.73 11.98 -3.69
CA LEU A 30 -7.32 12.04 -2.37
C LEU A 30 -7.09 13.42 -1.77
N THR A 31 -8.17 14.21 -1.74
CA THR A 31 -8.18 15.55 -1.16
C THR A 31 -7.90 15.50 0.35
N ALA A 32 -7.55 16.63 0.95
CA ALA A 32 -7.36 16.71 2.41
C ALA A 32 -8.62 16.31 3.19
N ASP A 33 -9.82 16.66 2.68
CA ASP A 33 -11.10 16.30 3.29
C ASP A 33 -11.37 14.79 3.19
N GLU A 34 -11.10 14.17 2.04
CA GLU A 34 -11.19 12.72 1.86
C GLU A 34 -10.18 11.98 2.74
N LEU A 35 -8.98 12.54 2.94
CA LEU A 35 -7.97 11.96 3.85
C LEU A 35 -8.47 11.97 5.28
N ALA A 36 -8.98 13.12 5.74
CA ALA A 36 -9.56 13.25 7.06
C ALA A 36 -10.74 12.28 7.26
N GLU A 37 -11.52 12.04 6.22
CA GLU A 37 -12.63 11.08 6.27
C GLU A 37 -12.14 9.62 6.38
N VAL A 38 -11.10 9.22 5.62
CA VAL A 38 -10.47 7.90 5.76
C VAL A 38 -9.84 7.71 7.14
N GLU A 39 -9.17 8.74 7.68
CA GLU A 39 -8.60 8.72 9.02
C GLU A 39 -9.69 8.57 10.09
N ARG A 40 -10.78 9.34 9.98
CA ARG A 40 -11.93 9.24 10.89
C ARG A 40 -12.52 7.83 10.92
N TYR A 41 -12.71 7.22 9.75
CA TYR A 41 -13.23 5.85 9.68
C TYR A 41 -12.22 4.81 10.20
N THR A 42 -10.92 5.04 10.01
CA THR A 42 -9.89 4.19 10.62
C THR A 42 -9.95 4.25 12.15
N VAL A 43 -9.99 5.45 12.72
CA VAL A 43 -10.07 5.65 14.17
C VAL A 43 -11.33 4.98 14.74
N LEU A 44 -12.45 5.05 14.03
CA LEU A 44 -13.69 4.37 14.43
C LEU A 44 -13.54 2.83 14.43
N ALA A 45 -12.86 2.27 13.44
CA ALA A 45 -12.57 0.82 13.38
C ALA A 45 -11.65 0.38 14.53
N GLU A 46 -10.57 1.13 14.79
CA GLU A 46 -9.66 0.87 15.92
C GLU A 46 -10.38 0.98 17.27
N SER A 47 -11.24 1.99 17.44
CA SER A 47 -12.03 2.18 18.66
C SER A 47 -13.01 1.03 18.89
N ALA A 48 -13.64 0.51 17.83
CA ALA A 48 -14.51 -0.66 17.93
C ALA A 48 -13.73 -1.91 18.38
N GLU A 49 -12.53 -2.13 17.84
CA GLU A 49 -11.66 -3.23 18.25
C GLU A 49 -11.21 -3.09 19.71
N GLN A 50 -10.78 -1.89 20.12
CA GLN A 50 -10.38 -1.61 21.50
C GLN A 50 -11.56 -1.81 22.47
N THR A 51 -12.76 -1.41 22.08
CA THR A 51 -13.97 -1.55 22.88
C THR A 51 -14.34 -3.03 23.07
N ALA A 52 -14.27 -3.85 22.01
CA ALA A 52 -14.47 -5.30 22.13
C ALA A 52 -13.45 -5.95 23.08
N ARG A 53 -12.17 -5.58 22.96
CA ARG A 53 -11.10 -6.06 23.85
C ARG A 53 -11.30 -5.62 25.30
N ALA A 54 -11.64 -4.36 25.53
CA ALA A 54 -11.87 -3.82 26.87
C ALA A 54 -13.09 -4.45 27.55
N TYR A 55 -14.15 -4.74 26.78
CA TYR A 55 -15.32 -5.43 27.29
C TYR A 55 -15.00 -6.88 27.72
N GLU A 56 -14.21 -7.61 26.92
CA GLU A 56 -13.72 -8.95 27.28
C GLU A 56 -12.94 -8.93 28.59
N LEU A 57 -11.99 -8.00 28.74
CA LEU A 57 -11.17 -7.85 29.95
C LEU A 57 -12.02 -7.50 31.18
N ARG A 58 -12.98 -6.58 31.04
CA ARG A 58 -13.91 -6.23 32.14
C ARG A 58 -14.78 -7.41 32.54
N ARG A 59 -15.20 -8.25 31.58
CA ARG A 59 -15.96 -9.47 31.88
C ARG A 59 -15.11 -10.52 32.58
N ILE A 60 -13.86 -10.72 32.15
CA ILE A 60 -12.91 -11.61 32.84
C ILE A 60 -12.69 -11.12 34.28
N ALA A 61 -12.51 -9.81 34.48
CA ALA A 61 -12.40 -9.22 35.81
C ALA A 61 -13.68 -9.44 36.64
N ASN A 62 -14.86 -9.20 36.08
CA ASN A 62 -16.14 -9.43 36.76
C ASN A 62 -16.38 -10.93 37.07
N ALA A 63 -15.94 -11.84 36.19
CA ALA A 63 -15.96 -13.28 36.44
C ALA A 63 -15.00 -13.68 37.58
N GLN A 64 -13.84 -13.04 37.65
CA GLN A 64 -12.86 -13.23 38.73
C GLN A 64 -13.38 -12.66 40.06
N GLU A 65 -14.03 -11.49 40.06
CA GLU A 65 -14.70 -10.91 41.23
C GLU A 65 -15.84 -11.81 41.72
N LEU A 66 -16.74 -12.26 40.83
CA LEU A 66 -17.81 -13.20 41.19
C LEU A 66 -17.27 -14.54 41.69
N ALA A 67 -16.19 -15.04 41.12
CA ALA A 67 -15.53 -16.26 41.62
C ALA A 67 -14.88 -16.04 42.99
N ALA A 68 -14.24 -14.89 43.21
CA ALA A 68 -13.68 -14.51 44.50
C ALA A 68 -14.77 -14.39 45.57
N ASP A 69 -15.88 -13.70 45.28
CA ASP A 69 -17.03 -13.57 46.18
C ASP A 69 -17.61 -14.94 46.57
N LEU A 70 -17.73 -15.87 45.61
CA LEU A 70 -18.21 -17.22 45.86
C LEU A 70 -17.25 -18.02 46.76
N VAL A 71 -15.93 -17.89 46.55
CA VAL A 71 -14.90 -18.56 47.36
C VAL A 71 -14.80 -17.96 48.77
N ASP A 72 -14.86 -16.64 48.89
CA ASP A 72 -14.74 -15.91 50.16
C ASP A 72 -16.02 -16.00 51.02
N SER A 73 -17.15 -16.39 50.42
CA SER A 73 -18.43 -16.57 51.14
C SER A 73 -18.39 -17.67 52.22
N GLY A 74 -17.42 -18.58 52.19
CA GLY A 74 -17.28 -19.69 53.14
C GLY A 74 -18.36 -20.77 53.02
N THR A 75 -19.27 -20.64 52.05
CA THR A 75 -20.33 -21.61 51.72
C THR A 75 -19.82 -22.65 50.73
N ALA A 76 -20.28 -23.90 50.85
CA ALA A 76 -20.00 -24.91 49.82
C ALA A 76 -20.66 -24.49 48.50
N VAL A 77 -19.84 -24.22 47.48
CA VAL A 77 -20.30 -23.80 46.14
C VAL A 77 -20.99 -24.98 45.46
N ASP A 78 -22.28 -24.83 45.12
CA ASP A 78 -23.07 -25.83 44.39
C ASP A 78 -23.38 -25.40 42.94
N GLU A 79 -23.93 -26.32 42.14
CA GLU A 79 -24.23 -26.12 40.71
C GLU A 79 -25.25 -25.00 40.48
N ALA A 80 -26.20 -24.80 41.41
CA ALA A 80 -27.20 -23.75 41.32
C ALA A 80 -26.59 -22.36 41.55
N MET A 81 -25.64 -22.24 42.48
CA MET A 81 -24.85 -21.03 42.72
C MET A 81 -23.98 -20.67 41.51
N LEU A 82 -23.28 -21.64 40.92
CA LEU A 82 -22.49 -21.44 39.71
C LEU A 82 -23.37 -20.99 38.53
N THR A 83 -24.52 -21.62 38.34
CA THR A 83 -25.49 -21.26 37.29
C THR A 83 -26.09 -19.87 37.52
N GLY A 84 -26.37 -19.50 38.77
CA GLY A 84 -26.85 -18.17 39.14
C GLY A 84 -25.82 -17.08 38.89
N ALA A 85 -24.55 -17.32 39.21
CA ALA A 85 -23.45 -16.40 38.94
C ALA A 85 -23.20 -16.25 37.42
N ALA A 86 -23.24 -17.35 36.66
CA ALA A 86 -23.12 -17.31 35.20
C ALA A 86 -24.23 -16.49 34.53
N LYS A 87 -25.47 -16.56 35.02
CA LYS A 87 -26.61 -15.76 34.52
C LYS A 87 -26.48 -14.26 34.80
N ARG A 88 -25.63 -13.83 35.75
CA ARG A 88 -25.36 -12.41 36.03
C ARG A 88 -24.34 -11.81 35.06
N MET A 89 -23.68 -12.62 34.25
CA MET A 89 -22.80 -12.16 33.20
C MET A 89 -23.62 -11.82 31.95
N ALA A 90 -23.51 -10.60 31.43
CA ALA A 90 -24.13 -10.22 30.14
C ALA A 90 -23.53 -11.06 28.99
N ALA A 91 -24.34 -11.37 27.97
CA ALA A 91 -23.92 -12.20 26.85
C ALA A 91 -22.83 -11.48 26.01
N ILE A 92 -21.70 -12.17 25.82
CA ILE A 92 -20.55 -11.74 24.99
C ILE A 92 -20.99 -11.35 23.58
N ASP A 93 -21.95 -12.09 23.04
CA ASP A 93 -22.18 -12.14 21.60
C ASP A 93 -22.68 -10.82 21.04
N ASP A 94 -23.45 -10.02 21.80
CA ASP A 94 -24.06 -8.79 21.31
C ASP A 94 -23.03 -7.64 21.14
N VAL A 95 -22.13 -7.44 22.10
CA VAL A 95 -21.10 -6.38 22.03
C VAL A 95 -20.05 -6.71 20.96
N HIS A 96 -19.66 -7.98 20.85
CA HIS A 96 -18.75 -8.44 19.79
C HIS A 96 -19.39 -8.33 18.40
N LEU A 97 -20.68 -8.68 18.26
CA LEU A 97 -21.42 -8.53 17.00
C LEU A 97 -21.52 -7.06 16.57
N ILE A 98 -21.82 -6.15 17.51
CA ILE A 98 -21.88 -4.71 17.25
C ILE A 98 -20.49 -4.17 16.89
N ALA A 99 -19.46 -4.48 17.68
CA ALA A 99 -18.10 -4.02 17.41
C ALA A 99 -17.59 -4.52 16.05
N LYS A 100 -17.85 -5.79 15.71
CA LYS A 100 -17.52 -6.37 14.40
C LYS A 100 -18.27 -5.67 13.26
N SER A 101 -19.55 -5.34 13.47
CA SER A 101 -20.37 -4.65 12.46
C SER A 101 -19.90 -3.21 12.25
N VAL A 102 -19.60 -2.48 13.32
CA VAL A 102 -19.04 -1.12 13.27
C VAL A 102 -17.69 -1.13 12.57
N TYR A 103 -16.83 -2.09 12.91
CA TYR A 103 -15.55 -2.28 12.26
C TYR A 103 -15.69 -2.49 10.75
N ALA A 104 -16.48 -3.49 10.35
CA ALA A 104 -16.67 -3.82 8.94
C ALA A 104 -17.29 -2.66 8.15
N GLU A 105 -18.23 -1.92 8.75
CA GLU A 105 -18.84 -0.73 8.14
C GLU A 105 -17.83 0.41 7.98
N ALA A 106 -17.06 0.71 9.03
CA ALA A 106 -16.05 1.76 9.02
C ALA A 106 -14.95 1.46 7.99
N THR A 107 -14.46 0.22 7.92
CA THR A 107 -13.51 -0.24 6.91
C THR A 107 -14.07 -0.09 5.50
N ARG A 108 -15.33 -0.47 5.27
CA ARG A 108 -15.97 -0.34 3.96
C ARG A 108 -16.06 1.11 3.52
N LYS A 109 -16.42 2.02 4.43
CA LYS A 109 -16.50 3.46 4.15
C LYS A 109 -15.13 4.08 3.90
N ALA A 110 -14.12 3.74 4.71
CA ALA A 110 -12.73 4.13 4.48
C ALA A 110 -12.25 3.70 3.08
N ARG A 111 -12.56 2.46 2.68
CA ARG A 111 -12.23 1.93 1.35
C ARG A 111 -12.96 2.68 0.24
N ALA A 112 -14.26 2.94 0.41
CA ALA A 112 -15.05 3.64 -0.60
C ALA A 112 -14.48 5.03 -0.88
N VAL A 113 -14.07 5.76 0.15
CA VAL A 113 -13.42 7.08 0.02
C VAL A 113 -12.02 6.92 -0.59
N ALA A 114 -11.18 6.04 -0.03
CA ALA A 114 -9.79 5.88 -0.47
C ALA A 114 -9.64 5.44 -1.93
N PHE A 115 -10.62 4.70 -2.46
CA PHE A 115 -10.58 4.16 -3.83
C PHE A 115 -11.70 4.72 -4.73
N ALA A 116 -12.38 5.80 -4.32
CA ALA A 116 -13.41 6.46 -5.14
C ALA A 116 -12.88 6.81 -6.54
N ASN A 117 -11.61 7.24 -6.59
CA ASN A 117 -10.92 7.68 -7.80
C ASN A 117 -9.89 6.65 -8.30
N VAL A 118 -10.02 5.37 -7.91
CA VAL A 118 -9.05 4.33 -8.33
C VAL A 118 -8.96 4.19 -9.86
N LYS A 119 -10.05 4.46 -10.56
CA LYS A 119 -10.11 4.52 -12.04
C LYS A 119 -9.20 5.60 -12.64
N ASP A 120 -8.90 6.65 -11.89
CA ASP A 120 -8.04 7.76 -12.35
C ASP A 120 -6.56 7.48 -12.06
N VAL A 121 -6.24 6.46 -11.26
CA VAL A 121 -4.86 6.09 -10.90
C VAL A 121 -3.99 5.86 -12.13
N PRO A 122 -4.40 5.09 -13.16
CA PRO A 122 -3.55 4.85 -14.32
C PRO A 122 -3.12 6.15 -15.01
N ARG A 123 -4.09 7.05 -15.24
CA ARG A 123 -3.86 8.37 -15.83
C ARG A 123 -2.96 9.24 -14.96
N ILE A 124 -3.26 9.36 -13.67
CA ILE A 124 -2.54 10.27 -12.76
C ILE A 124 -1.09 9.79 -12.57
N VAL A 125 -0.90 8.51 -12.27
CA VAL A 125 0.45 7.97 -12.02
C VAL A 125 1.29 7.98 -13.29
N THR A 126 0.72 7.61 -14.44
CA THR A 126 1.44 7.70 -15.73
C THR A 126 1.79 9.16 -16.06
N SER A 127 0.88 10.11 -15.79
CA SER A 127 1.19 11.54 -15.93
C SER A 127 2.34 11.98 -15.03
N ARG A 128 2.38 11.52 -13.76
CA ARG A 128 3.48 11.82 -12.83
C ARG A 128 4.81 11.21 -13.30
N TYR A 129 4.81 9.98 -13.81
CA TYR A 129 6.00 9.40 -14.43
C TYR A 129 6.47 10.23 -15.63
N ASN A 130 5.56 10.71 -16.47
CA ASN A 130 5.91 11.58 -17.59
C ASN A 130 6.50 12.93 -17.14
N THR A 131 5.97 13.53 -16.07
CA THR A 131 6.56 14.74 -15.46
C THR A 131 7.97 14.47 -14.96
N ILE A 132 8.19 13.37 -14.23
CA ILE A 132 9.53 12.97 -13.75
C ILE A 132 10.48 12.79 -14.93
N ALA A 133 10.06 12.12 -15.99
CA ALA A 133 10.87 11.92 -17.19
C ALA A 133 11.25 13.26 -17.86
N ALA A 134 10.27 14.15 -18.02
CA ALA A 134 10.50 15.48 -18.61
C ALA A 134 11.46 16.34 -17.78
N GLU A 135 11.35 16.29 -16.44
CA GLU A 135 12.30 16.98 -15.56
C GLU A 135 13.70 16.37 -15.65
N LEU A 136 13.82 15.04 -15.73
CA LEU A 136 15.11 14.38 -15.91
C LEU A 136 15.76 14.71 -17.26
N ASP A 137 14.99 14.89 -18.32
CA ASP A 137 15.52 15.30 -19.63
C ASP A 137 16.11 16.73 -19.57
N GLN A 138 15.60 17.59 -18.69
CA GLN A 138 16.13 18.94 -18.46
C GLN A 138 17.38 18.94 -17.56
N ILE A 139 17.40 18.09 -16.53
CA ILE A 139 18.49 18.05 -15.54
C ILE A 139 19.65 17.16 -15.99
N GLY A 140 19.35 16.07 -16.70
CA GLY A 140 20.30 15.06 -17.16
C GLY A 140 21.52 15.63 -17.88
N PRO A 141 21.36 16.52 -18.88
CA PRO A 141 22.48 17.16 -19.57
C PRO A 141 23.39 17.96 -18.63
N LYS A 142 22.81 18.60 -17.59
CA LYS A 142 23.58 19.36 -16.59
C LYS A 142 24.46 18.44 -15.76
N LEU A 143 24.05 17.20 -15.54
CA LEU A 143 24.77 16.19 -14.76
C LEU A 143 25.57 15.18 -15.61
N ALA A 144 25.78 15.42 -16.91
CA ALA A 144 26.35 14.43 -17.84
C ALA A 144 27.69 13.80 -17.38
N ASN A 145 28.54 14.55 -16.67
CA ASN A 145 29.84 14.09 -16.15
C ASN A 145 29.86 13.89 -14.64
N VAL A 146 28.71 14.01 -13.97
CA VAL A 146 28.57 13.85 -12.52
C VAL A 146 27.95 12.49 -12.25
N LYS A 147 28.73 11.61 -11.59
CA LYS A 147 28.34 10.23 -11.27
C LYS A 147 28.14 9.99 -9.77
N THR A 148 28.65 10.88 -8.92
CA THR A 148 28.52 10.76 -7.46
C THR A 148 28.14 12.09 -6.84
N ALA A 149 27.61 12.06 -5.61
CA ALA A 149 27.29 13.26 -4.84
C ALA A 149 28.55 14.13 -4.62
N GLN A 150 29.70 13.51 -4.36
CA GLN A 150 30.97 14.22 -4.20
C GLN A 150 31.37 14.98 -5.47
N GLN A 151 31.23 14.35 -6.64
CA GLN A 151 31.48 15.03 -7.92
C GLN A 151 30.48 16.18 -8.16
N ALA A 152 29.24 16.06 -7.67
CA ALA A 152 28.27 17.14 -7.74
C ALA A 152 28.70 18.34 -6.89
N ILE A 153 29.19 18.09 -5.67
CA ILE A 153 29.76 19.11 -4.77
C ILE A 153 30.95 19.80 -5.43
N GLU A 154 31.92 19.03 -5.93
CA GLU A 154 33.12 19.55 -6.58
C GLU A 154 32.81 20.35 -7.86
N SER A 155 31.74 19.99 -8.56
CA SER A 155 31.31 20.66 -9.80
C SER A 155 30.30 21.79 -9.57
N GLY A 156 29.91 22.08 -8.32
CA GLY A 156 28.90 23.09 -8.00
C GLY A 156 27.48 22.77 -8.50
N LYS A 157 27.16 21.48 -8.67
CA LYS A 157 25.88 20.96 -9.23
C LYS A 157 25.04 20.24 -8.17
N THR A 158 25.15 20.66 -6.92
CA THR A 158 24.46 20.07 -5.78
C THR A 158 22.95 20.19 -5.88
N GLU A 159 22.44 21.29 -6.42
CA GLU A 159 21.00 21.50 -6.59
C GLU A 159 20.40 20.54 -7.60
N GLU A 160 21.01 20.40 -8.79
CA GLU A 160 20.58 19.41 -9.78
C GLU A 160 20.67 17.98 -9.23
N TRP A 161 21.74 17.68 -8.50
CA TRP A 161 21.91 16.36 -7.89
C TRP A 161 20.81 16.07 -6.86
N GLN A 162 20.56 17.01 -5.95
CA GLN A 162 19.48 16.89 -4.96
C GLN A 162 18.13 16.72 -5.64
N ARG A 163 17.85 17.48 -6.71
CA ARG A 163 16.59 17.36 -7.45
C ARG A 163 16.42 15.97 -8.06
N VAL A 164 17.48 15.36 -8.61
CA VAL A 164 17.42 13.97 -9.10
C VAL A 164 17.13 12.99 -7.96
N SER A 165 17.71 13.18 -6.78
CA SER A 165 17.42 12.34 -5.60
C SER A 165 15.95 12.47 -5.15
N GLU A 166 15.39 13.67 -5.14
CA GLU A 166 13.96 13.89 -4.82
C GLU A 166 13.04 13.20 -5.84
N LEU A 167 13.35 13.31 -7.14
CA LEU A 167 12.62 12.62 -8.21
C LEU A 167 12.72 11.10 -8.07
N GLN A 168 13.89 10.57 -7.70
CA GLN A 168 14.11 9.16 -7.45
C GLN A 168 13.25 8.65 -6.28
N GLU A 169 13.19 9.38 -5.16
CA GLU A 169 12.34 9.01 -4.01
C GLU A 169 10.85 9.07 -4.36
N THR A 170 10.44 10.08 -5.13
CA THR A 170 9.07 10.18 -5.66
C THR A 170 8.73 8.97 -6.54
N TYR A 171 9.62 8.59 -7.44
CA TYR A 171 9.48 7.40 -8.28
C TYR A 171 9.39 6.11 -7.46
N LYS A 172 10.21 5.95 -6.40
CA LYS A 172 10.15 4.79 -5.51
C LYS A 172 8.81 4.71 -4.78
N ALA A 173 8.29 5.85 -4.31
CA ALA A 173 6.97 5.91 -3.67
C ALA A 173 5.85 5.50 -4.63
N LEU A 174 5.83 6.05 -5.85
CA LEU A 174 4.90 5.69 -6.92
C LEU A 174 4.98 4.18 -7.26
N SER A 175 6.19 3.65 -7.39
CA SER A 175 6.40 2.24 -7.75
C SER A 175 5.90 1.28 -6.65
N ARG A 176 6.13 1.62 -5.37
CA ARG A 176 5.58 0.86 -4.24
C ARG A 176 4.06 0.92 -4.21
N PHE A 177 3.49 2.10 -4.44
CA PHE A 177 2.05 2.29 -4.52
C PHE A 177 1.40 1.44 -5.62
N ILE A 178 1.96 1.43 -6.83
CA ILE A 178 1.45 0.62 -7.94
C ILE A 178 1.61 -0.88 -7.68
N THR A 179 2.72 -1.30 -7.09
CA THR A 179 2.91 -2.70 -6.66
C THR A 179 1.81 -3.12 -5.70
N GLU A 180 1.47 -2.25 -4.74
CA GLU A 180 0.43 -2.49 -3.76
C GLU A 180 -0.98 -2.54 -4.39
N LEU A 181 -1.32 -1.62 -5.29
CA LEU A 181 -2.60 -1.65 -6.00
C LEU A 181 -2.74 -2.89 -6.88
N ARG A 182 -1.64 -3.32 -7.52
CA ARG A 182 -1.64 -4.49 -8.40
C ARG A 182 -1.81 -5.79 -7.64
N SER A 183 -1.11 -5.97 -6.51
CA SER A 183 -1.25 -7.16 -5.67
C SER A 183 -2.69 -7.36 -5.17
N ARG A 184 -3.45 -6.26 -5.13
CA ARG A 184 -4.86 -6.20 -4.73
C ARG A 184 -5.86 -6.31 -5.88
N GLY A 185 -5.40 -6.39 -7.12
CA GLY A 185 -6.27 -6.40 -8.30
C GLY A 185 -7.07 -5.10 -8.50
N LEU A 186 -6.58 -3.98 -7.96
CA LEU A 186 -7.24 -2.66 -8.08
C LEU A 186 -6.86 -1.93 -9.37
N ILE A 187 -5.80 -2.36 -10.04
CA ILE A 187 -5.43 -1.89 -11.37
C ILE A 187 -5.37 -3.07 -12.36
N PRO A 188 -5.63 -2.82 -13.65
CA PRO A 188 -5.62 -3.87 -14.68
C PRO A 188 -4.30 -4.62 -14.78
N LYS A 189 -4.38 -5.88 -15.23
CA LYS A 189 -3.24 -6.75 -15.57
C LYS A 189 -3.53 -7.52 -16.86
N ALA A 190 -2.47 -8.00 -17.53
CA ALA A 190 -2.60 -8.86 -18.69
C ALA A 190 -3.32 -10.18 -18.34
N ARG A 191 -4.12 -10.71 -19.27
CA ARG A 191 -4.95 -11.92 -19.04
C ARG A 191 -4.14 -13.21 -19.16
N LEU A 192 -3.27 -13.48 -18.19
CA LEU A 192 -2.73 -14.83 -17.95
C LEU A 192 -2.42 -14.99 -16.46
N GLN A 193 -2.97 -16.04 -15.84
CA GLN A 193 -2.60 -16.43 -14.49
C GLN A 193 -1.13 -16.88 -14.50
N GLY A 194 -0.25 -16.13 -13.81
CA GLY A 194 1.09 -16.61 -13.46
C GLY A 194 2.29 -15.99 -14.19
N GLN A 195 2.14 -14.98 -15.05
CA GLN A 195 3.30 -14.27 -15.60
C GLN A 195 3.43 -12.86 -15.04
N GLU A 196 3.96 -12.76 -13.82
CA GLU A 196 4.60 -11.53 -13.36
C GLU A 196 5.79 -11.23 -14.26
N GLY A 197 5.99 -9.96 -14.63
CA GLY A 197 7.11 -9.59 -15.49
C GLY A 197 7.33 -8.09 -15.56
N ALA A 198 8.50 -7.69 -16.04
CA ALA A 198 8.86 -6.28 -16.12
C ALA A 198 7.95 -5.47 -17.07
N HIS A 199 7.30 -6.12 -18.04
CA HIS A 199 6.29 -5.53 -18.92
C HIS A 199 5.06 -4.98 -18.17
N TRP A 200 4.84 -5.40 -16.91
CA TRP A 200 3.79 -4.82 -16.06
C TRP A 200 4.13 -3.42 -15.56
N ASN A 201 5.41 -3.08 -15.50
CA ASN A 201 5.88 -1.83 -14.89
C ASN A 201 6.40 -0.85 -15.94
N PHE A 202 6.76 -1.32 -17.13
CA PHE A 202 7.44 -0.53 -18.15
C PHE A 202 6.84 -0.80 -19.53
N VAL A 203 6.72 0.24 -20.36
CA VAL A 203 6.23 0.10 -21.74
C VAL A 203 7.31 -0.53 -22.61
N LEU A 204 8.58 -0.21 -22.36
CA LEU A 204 9.70 -0.66 -23.18
C LEU A 204 10.53 -1.76 -22.49
N PRO A 205 11.00 -2.77 -23.25
CA PRO A 205 11.86 -3.81 -22.73
C PRO A 205 13.19 -3.24 -22.22
N VAL A 206 13.92 -4.06 -21.45
CA VAL A 206 15.23 -3.67 -20.94
C VAL A 206 16.32 -4.37 -21.74
N ASN A 207 17.34 -3.61 -22.13
CA ASN A 207 18.59 -4.23 -22.52
C ASN A 207 19.26 -4.81 -21.25
N THR A 208 19.38 -6.13 -21.19
CA THR A 208 19.90 -6.84 -20.01
C THR A 208 21.31 -6.38 -19.63
N PHE A 209 22.15 -6.03 -20.60
CA PHE A 209 23.50 -5.53 -20.36
C PHE A 209 23.50 -4.13 -19.73
N GLU A 210 22.67 -3.21 -20.25
CA GLU A 210 22.53 -1.88 -19.67
C GLU A 210 22.00 -1.94 -18.23
N PHE A 211 21.06 -2.83 -17.94
CA PHE A 211 20.53 -3.03 -16.59
C PHE A 211 21.57 -3.57 -15.62
N GLN A 212 22.35 -4.58 -16.04
CA GLN A 212 23.42 -5.11 -15.20
C GLN A 212 24.48 -4.05 -14.90
N ASN A 213 24.83 -3.21 -15.87
CA ASN A 213 25.76 -2.10 -15.66
C ASN A 213 25.18 -1.05 -14.71
N ALA A 214 23.90 -0.70 -14.86
CA ALA A 214 23.21 0.22 -13.97
C ALA A 214 23.06 -0.31 -12.53
N ALA A 215 22.91 -1.63 -12.36
CA ALA A 215 22.82 -2.28 -11.05
C ALA A 215 24.17 -2.35 -10.32
N ARG A 216 25.28 -2.34 -11.06
CA ARG A 216 26.66 -2.36 -10.52
C ARG A 216 27.23 -0.96 -10.29
N ALA A 217 26.51 0.09 -10.68
CA ALA A 217 26.94 1.46 -10.48
C ALA A 217 27.00 1.79 -8.98
N ASN A 218 28.11 2.35 -8.52
CA ASN A 218 28.25 2.85 -7.16
C ASN A 218 27.69 4.27 -7.04
N ASP A 219 26.38 4.41 -7.26
CA ASP A 219 25.69 5.71 -7.37
C ASP A 219 24.31 5.75 -6.67
N ASP A 220 24.15 4.99 -5.58
CA ASP A 220 22.92 4.93 -4.78
C ASP A 220 21.65 4.55 -5.59
N GLY A 221 21.85 3.81 -6.69
CA GLY A 221 20.79 3.36 -7.57
C GLY A 221 20.29 4.44 -8.55
N ARG A 222 21.00 5.56 -8.71
CA ARG A 222 20.67 6.60 -9.67
C ARG A 222 20.71 6.06 -11.11
N ALA A 223 21.71 5.27 -11.49
CA ALA A 223 21.78 4.67 -12.81
C ALA A 223 20.56 3.77 -13.10
N SER A 224 20.16 2.97 -12.10
CA SER A 224 18.96 2.11 -12.19
C SER A 224 17.68 2.94 -12.32
N PHE A 225 17.57 4.05 -11.59
CA PHE A 225 16.45 4.99 -11.70
C PHE A 225 16.37 5.62 -13.10
N LEU A 226 17.47 6.16 -13.61
CA LEU A 226 17.51 6.76 -14.96
C LEU A 226 17.14 5.75 -16.05
N LEU A 227 17.65 4.51 -15.94
CA LEU A 227 17.29 3.44 -16.87
C LEU A 227 15.80 3.09 -16.79
N ASN A 228 15.23 2.99 -15.58
CA ASN A 228 13.81 2.74 -15.41
C ASN A 228 12.95 3.83 -16.06
N MET A 229 13.34 5.10 -15.95
CA MET A 229 12.62 6.21 -16.59
C MET A 229 12.68 6.14 -18.13
N LYS A 230 13.83 5.76 -18.70
CA LYS A 230 13.95 5.53 -20.16
C LYS A 230 13.04 4.43 -20.68
N ARG A 231 12.74 3.42 -19.84
CA ARG A 231 11.84 2.31 -20.17
C ARG A 231 10.36 2.70 -20.13
N LYS A 232 10.05 3.97 -19.82
CA LYS A 232 8.70 4.53 -19.72
C LYS A 232 7.87 3.77 -18.70
N PRO A 233 8.08 4.02 -17.40
CA PRO A 233 7.25 3.42 -16.36
C PRO A 233 5.82 3.89 -16.53
N TRP A 234 4.87 2.99 -16.31
CA TRP A 234 3.47 3.23 -16.66
C TRP A 234 2.52 2.36 -15.83
N VAL A 235 1.24 2.67 -15.95
CA VAL A 235 0.15 1.91 -15.33
C VAL A 235 -0.94 1.74 -16.39
N PRO A 236 -1.39 0.50 -16.66
CA PRO A 236 -2.44 0.26 -17.65
C PRO A 236 -3.78 0.80 -17.19
N ASP A 237 -4.49 1.45 -18.12
CA ASP A 237 -5.86 1.91 -17.94
C ASP A 237 -6.88 0.79 -18.23
N SER A 238 -6.44 -0.27 -18.94
CA SER A 238 -7.27 -1.44 -19.22
C SER A 238 -6.47 -2.74 -19.36
N GLU A 239 -7.16 -3.88 -19.25
CA GLU A 239 -6.57 -5.19 -19.53
C GLU A 239 -6.05 -5.29 -20.98
N HIS A 240 -6.75 -4.67 -21.93
CA HIS A 240 -6.35 -4.67 -23.34
C HIS A 240 -5.03 -3.94 -23.56
N GLU A 241 -4.86 -2.79 -22.90
CA GLU A 241 -3.60 -2.03 -22.96
C GLU A 241 -2.44 -2.82 -22.33
N ALA A 242 -2.68 -3.44 -21.16
CA ALA A 242 -1.70 -4.31 -20.51
C ALA A 242 -1.26 -5.48 -21.41
N GLU A 243 -2.22 -6.10 -22.10
CA GLU A 243 -1.96 -7.19 -23.04
C GLU A 243 -1.20 -6.70 -24.28
N SER A 244 -1.53 -5.53 -24.82
CA SER A 244 -0.82 -4.94 -25.95
C SER A 244 0.67 -4.72 -25.66
N VAL A 245 0.99 -4.19 -24.47
CA VAL A 245 2.39 -4.01 -24.05
C VAL A 245 3.08 -5.36 -23.83
N ARG A 246 2.41 -6.35 -23.22
CA ARG A 246 2.98 -7.70 -23.11
C ARG A 246 3.35 -8.28 -24.47
N VAL A 247 2.44 -8.21 -25.45
CA VAL A 247 2.68 -8.72 -26.81
C VAL A 247 3.81 -7.95 -27.51
N SER A 248 3.94 -6.64 -27.31
CA SER A 248 5.05 -5.89 -27.90
C SER A 248 6.41 -6.29 -27.32
N TRP A 249 6.45 -6.65 -26.03
CA TRP A 249 7.67 -7.19 -25.39
C TRP A 249 8.05 -8.56 -25.94
N ASP A 250 7.08 -9.45 -26.11
CA ASP A 250 7.33 -10.77 -26.70
C ASP A 250 7.90 -10.62 -28.13
N LYS A 251 7.36 -9.71 -28.93
CA LYS A 251 7.83 -9.44 -30.29
C LYS A 251 9.22 -8.79 -30.32
N GLY A 252 9.47 -7.81 -29.45
CA GLY A 252 10.79 -7.15 -29.36
C GLY A 252 11.91 -8.10 -28.95
N ASN A 253 11.61 -9.09 -28.09
CA ASN A 253 12.56 -10.15 -27.73
C ASN A 253 12.83 -11.14 -28.89
N VAL A 254 11.91 -11.29 -29.84
CA VAL A 254 12.10 -12.19 -31.00
C VAL A 254 13.05 -11.56 -32.04
N GLU A 255 12.99 -10.25 -32.25
CA GLU A 255 13.86 -9.55 -33.20
C GLU A 255 15.34 -9.52 -32.73
N GLU A 256 15.61 -9.39 -31.42
CA GLU A 256 16.98 -9.45 -30.88
C GLU A 256 17.60 -10.86 -30.95
N VAL A 257 16.80 -11.93 -30.90
CA VAL A 257 17.31 -13.32 -30.99
C VAL A 257 17.62 -13.73 -32.43
N THR A 258 16.95 -13.14 -33.43
CA THR A 258 17.25 -13.39 -34.85
C THR A 258 18.40 -12.56 -35.41
N ALA A 259 18.88 -11.57 -34.66
CA ALA A 259 19.97 -10.67 -35.05
C ALA A 259 21.32 -10.99 -34.36
N ALA A 260 21.40 -12.07 -33.58
CA ALA A 260 22.62 -12.61 -32.96
C ALA A 260 23.09 -13.88 -33.68
#